data_AF-A0A655AM74-F1
#
_entry.id   AF-A0A655AM74-F1
#
_cell.length_a   1.000
_cell.length_b   1.000
_cell.length_c   1.000
_cell.angle_alpha   90.00
_cell.angle_beta   90.00
_cell.angle_gamma   90.00
#
_symmetry.space_group_name_H-M   'P 1'
#
loop_
_entity.id
_entity.type
_entity.pdbx_description
1 polymer ?
#
loop_
_entity_poly.entity_id
_entity_poly.type
_entity_poly.pdbx_seq_one_letter_code
_entity_poly.pdbx_strand_id
1 'polypeptide(L)'
;MVCTNDRNAAAAELAATLGGITPEQVLESPFLLLGTHEQMAEALAARQRRFGVSYWTVFDEWAGRASAMRDIAEVIALLRYG
;
A
#
# COMPACT_ATOMS: atom_id res chain seq x y z
N MET A 1 2.95 -2.56 -3.39
CA MET A 1 2.00 -2.72 -2.27
C MET A 1 2.28 -4.03 -1.56
N VAL A 2 1.82 -4.21 -0.33
CA VAL A 2 1.97 -5.46 0.44
C VAL A 2 0.65 -5.78 1.15
N CYS A 3 -0.06 -6.80 0.67
CA CYS A 3 -1.24 -7.33 1.33
C CYS A 3 -0.82 -8.18 2.55
N THR A 4 -1.31 -7.81 3.74
CA THR A 4 -0.97 -8.51 4.99
C THR A 4 -1.99 -8.17 6.09
N ASN A 5 -2.15 -9.08 7.04
CA ASN A 5 -2.89 -8.81 8.28
C ASN A 5 -2.01 -8.20 9.37
N ASP A 6 -0.68 -8.20 9.20
CA ASP A 6 0.27 -7.55 10.12
C ASP A 6 1.05 -6.47 9.38
N ARG A 7 0.47 -5.28 9.33
CA ARG A 7 1.09 -4.14 8.63
C ARG A 7 2.34 -3.63 9.35
N ASN A 8 2.45 -3.83 10.66
CA ASN A 8 3.60 -3.34 11.45
C ASN A 8 4.82 -4.21 11.16
N ALA A 9 4.66 -5.54 11.12
CA ALA A 9 5.73 -6.44 10.71
C ALA A 9 6.19 -6.15 9.27
N ALA A 10 5.24 -5.96 8.34
CA ALA A 10 5.58 -5.63 6.96
C ALA A 10 6.29 -4.26 6.83
N ALA A 11 5.92 -3.28 7.64
CA ALA A 11 6.62 -1.99 7.67
C ALA A 11 8.05 -2.13 8.19
N ALA A 12 8.27 -2.93 9.23
CA ALA A 12 9.60 -3.21 9.76
C ALA A 12 10.50 -3.92 8.73
N GLU A 13 9.96 -4.91 8.02
CA GLU A 13 10.68 -5.60 6.94
C GLU A 13 11.03 -4.64 5.79
N LEU A 14 10.10 -3.77 5.39
CA LEU A 14 10.35 -2.78 4.34
C LEU A 14 11.41 -1.76 4.76
N ALA A 15 11.34 -1.26 5.99
CA ALA A 15 12.30 -0.31 6.53
C ALA A 15 13.73 -0.91 6.52
N ALA A 16 13.86 -2.18 6.93
CA ALA A 16 15.13 -2.90 6.87
C ALA A 16 15.62 -3.11 5.43
N THR A 17 14.71 -3.40 4.49
CA THR A 17 15.05 -3.63 3.07
C THR A 17 15.48 -2.34 2.35
N LEU A 18 14.78 -1.24 2.59
CA LEU A 18 15.03 0.05 1.94
C LEU A 18 16.23 0.77 2.55
N GLY A 19 16.44 0.61 3.86
CA GLY A 19 17.48 1.30 4.61
C GLY A 19 17.21 2.80 4.78
N GLY A 20 17.71 3.37 5.88
CA GLY A 20 17.66 4.82 6.12
C GLY A 20 16.28 5.41 6.42
N ILE A 21 15.26 4.58 6.64
CA ILE A 21 13.91 4.99 7.05
C ILE A 21 13.41 4.12 8.21
N THR A 22 12.50 4.65 9.03
CA THR A 22 11.87 3.91 10.13
C THR A 22 10.59 3.19 9.69
N PRO A 23 10.12 2.17 10.42
CA PRO A 23 8.83 1.52 10.16
C PRO A 23 7.66 2.51 10.19
N GLU A 24 7.70 3.51 11.07
CA GLU A 24 6.68 4.56 11.16
C GLU A 24 6.64 5.40 9.89
N GLN A 25 7.81 5.79 9.37
CA GLN A 25 7.90 6.51 8.10
C GLN A 25 7.38 5.67 6.92
N VAL A 26 7.56 4.34 6.96
CA VAL A 26 6.96 3.42 5.98
C VAL A 26 5.44 3.45 6.05
N LEU A 27 4.85 3.41 7.25
CA LEU A 27 3.40 3.43 7.45
C LEU A 27 2.75 4.76 7.08
N GLU A 28 3.46 5.88 7.31
CA GLU A 28 3.00 7.22 6.98
C GLU A 28 3.21 7.59 5.50
N SER A 29 4.03 6.82 4.78
CA SER A 29 4.40 7.12 3.40
C SER A 29 3.18 7.17 2.47
N PRO A 30 3.02 8.24 1.66
CA PRO A 30 1.95 8.31 0.66
C PRO A 30 2.21 7.40 -0.55
N PHE A 31 3.43 6.86 -0.69
CA PHE A 31 3.85 6.02 -1.82
C PHE A 31 3.67 4.53 -1.56
N LEU A 32 3.54 4.14 -0.29
CA LEU A 32 3.44 2.75 0.11
C LEU A 32 2.00 2.41 0.51
N LEU A 33 1.61 1.17 0.22
CA LEU A 33 0.31 0.59 0.61
C LEU A 33 0.63 -0.75 1.29
N LEU A 34 0.30 -0.84 2.58
CA LEU A 34 0.55 -2.01 3.43
C LEU A 34 -0.71 -2.29 4.25
N GLY A 35 -1.14 -3.54 4.34
CA GLY A 35 -2.29 -3.95 5.17
C GLY A 35 -3.32 -4.73 4.38
N THR A 36 -4.55 -4.78 4.89
CA THR A 36 -5.67 -5.44 4.19
C THR A 36 -6.12 -4.63 2.98
N HIS A 37 -6.90 -5.22 2.08
CA HIS A 37 -7.43 -4.53 0.91
C HIS A 37 -8.30 -3.32 1.32
N GLU A 38 -9.08 -3.42 2.39
CA GLU A 38 -9.90 -2.32 2.93
C GLU A 38 -9.03 -1.19 3.47
N GLN A 39 -7.97 -1.51 4.23
CA GLN A 39 -7.04 -0.51 4.72
C GLN A 39 -6.32 0.22 3.58
N MET A 40 -6.00 -0.49 2.50
CA MET A 40 -5.38 0.10 1.32
C MET A 40 -6.35 0.96 0.53
N ALA A 41 -7.61 0.52 0.36
CA ALA A 41 -8.67 1.31 -0.28
C ALA A 41 -8.94 2.61 0.50
N GLU A 42 -9.10 2.54 1.82
CA GLU A 42 -9.30 3.72 2.66
C GLU A 42 -8.10 4.66 2.59
N ALA A 43 -6.87 4.13 2.57
CA ALA A 43 -5.66 4.95 2.42
C ALA A 43 -5.67 5.73 1.09
N LEU A 44 -6.05 5.08 -0.02
CA LEU A 44 -6.17 5.74 -1.32
C LEU A 44 -7.28 6.79 -1.34
N ALA A 45 -8.46 6.49 -0.79
CA ALA A 45 -9.57 7.45 -0.68
C ALA A 45 -9.19 8.66 0.20
N ALA A 46 -8.52 8.43 1.33
CA ALA A 46 -8.02 9.49 2.20
C ALA A 46 -6.97 10.37 1.48
N ARG A 47 -6.07 9.77 0.69
CA ARG A 47 -5.08 10.50 -0.12
C ARG A 47 -5.75 11.29 -1.24
N GLN A 48 -6.79 10.75 -1.89
CA GLN A 48 -7.59 11.46 -2.88
C GLN A 48 -8.23 12.72 -2.26
N ARG A 49 -8.89 12.57 -1.11
CA ARG A 49 -9.51 13.69 -0.38
C ARG A 49 -8.50 14.73 0.08
N ARG A 50 -7.32 14.30 0.55
CA ARG A 50 -6.29 15.18 1.11
C ARG A 50 -5.45 15.89 0.06
N PHE A 51 -5.10 15.20 -1.03
CA PHE A 51 -4.10 15.65 -1.99
C PHE A 51 -4.67 15.86 -3.41
N GLY A 52 -5.91 15.46 -3.68
CA GLY A 52 -6.53 15.56 -5.00
C GLY A 52 -5.98 14.58 -6.04
N VAL A 53 -5.25 13.55 -5.63
CA VAL A 53 -4.68 12.53 -6.54
C VAL A 53 -5.81 11.72 -7.16
N SER A 54 -5.79 11.55 -8.48
CA SER A 54 -6.83 10.84 -9.24
C SER A 54 -6.35 9.56 -9.93
N TYR A 55 -5.04 9.33 -9.97
CA TYR A 55 -4.42 8.15 -10.59
C TYR A 55 -3.22 7.68 -9.77
N TRP A 56 -3.05 6.37 -9.71
CA TRP A 56 -1.91 5.72 -9.05
C TRP A 56 -1.29 4.69 -9.98
N THR A 57 0.03 4.61 -9.92
CA THR A 57 0.80 3.55 -10.58
C THR A 57 1.27 2.58 -9.50
N VAL A 58 1.07 1.29 -9.75
CA VAL A 58 1.61 0.21 -8.91
C VAL A 58 2.64 -0.57 -9.70
N PHE A 59 3.73 -0.97 -9.04
CA PHE A 59 4.63 -1.97 -9.60
C PHE A 59 3.94 -3.32 -9.56
N ASP A 60 3.95 -4.04 -10.69
CA ASP A 60 3.41 -5.39 -10.78
C ASP A 60 4.24 -6.33 -9.88
N GLU A 61 5.53 -6.47 -10.19
CA GLU A 61 6.49 -7.22 -9.35
C GLU A 61 7.57 -6.28 -8.82
N TRP A 62 7.92 -6.43 -7.53
CA TRP A 62 8.95 -5.60 -6.90
C TRP A 62 9.67 -6.33 -5.78
N ALA A 63 11.01 -6.23 -5.76
CA ALA A 63 11.88 -6.77 -4.72
C ALA A 63 11.60 -8.25 -4.38
N GLY A 64 11.38 -9.09 -5.40
CA GLY A 64 11.10 -10.51 -5.24
C GLY A 64 9.69 -10.84 -4.71
N ARG A 65 8.81 -9.85 -4.58
CA ARG A 65 7.41 -10.07 -4.20
C ARG A 65 6.59 -10.50 -5.41
N ALA A 66 5.57 -11.31 -5.14
CA ALA A 66 4.59 -11.74 -6.14
C ALA A 66 3.87 -10.54 -6.76
N SER A 67 3.31 -10.77 -7.96
CA SER A 67 2.49 -9.81 -8.68
C SER A 67 1.44 -9.15 -7.80
N ALA A 68 1.38 -7.82 -7.84
CA ALA A 68 0.39 -6.99 -7.16
C ALA A 68 -0.98 -6.99 -7.86
N MET A 69 -1.10 -7.59 -9.06
CA MET A 69 -2.32 -7.50 -9.88
C MET A 69 -3.56 -8.04 -9.17
N ARG A 70 -3.43 -9.16 -8.44
CA ARG A 70 -4.55 -9.71 -7.67
C ARG A 70 -4.98 -8.74 -6.57
N ASP A 71 -4.04 -8.23 -5.79
CA ASP A 71 -4.35 -7.36 -4.65
C ASP A 71 -4.90 -6.01 -5.08
N ILE A 72 -4.36 -5.41 -6.13
CA ILE A 72 -4.87 -4.13 -6.62
C ILE A 72 -6.26 -4.26 -7.24
N ALA A 73 -6.59 -5.42 -7.84
CA ALA A 73 -7.94 -5.67 -8.35
C ALA A 73 -8.99 -5.62 -7.23
N GLU A 74 -8.72 -6.25 -6.09
CA GLU A 74 -9.59 -6.20 -4.91
C GLU A 74 -9.71 -4.78 -4.34
N VAL A 75 -8.59 -4.05 -4.22
CA VAL A 75 -8.60 -2.65 -3.78
C VAL A 75 -9.42 -1.76 -4.73
N ILE A 76 -9.31 -1.97 -6.05
CA ILE A 76 -10.10 -1.23 -7.04
C ILE A 76 -11.59 -1.56 -6.91
N ALA A 77 -11.93 -2.83 -6.67
CA ALA A 77 -13.32 -3.23 -6.44
C ALA A 77 -13.90 -2.52 -5.21
N LEU A 78 -13.17 -2.48 -4.10
CA LEU A 78 -13.55 -1.75 -2.89
C LEU A 78 -13.71 -0.25 -3.13
N LEU A 79 -12.81 0.38 -3.88
CA LEU A 79 -12.92 1.82 -4.20
C LEU A 79 -14.13 2.16 -5.08
N ARG A 80 -14.63 1.21 -5.86
CA ARG A 80 -15.76 1.42 -6.78
C ARG A 80 -17.11 1.07 -6.18
N TYR A 81 -17.14 0.07 -5.29
CA TYR A 81 -18.38 -0.57 -4.85
C TYR A 81 -18.52 -0.70 -3.33
N GLY A 82 -17.48 -0.34 -2.57
CA GLY A 82 -17.49 -0.34 -1.09
C GLY A 82 -18.06 0.94 -0.49
#